data_AF-A0A436WVW8-F1
#
_entry.id   AF-A0A436WVW8-F1
#
_cell.length_a   1.000
_cell.length_b   1.000
_cell.length_c   1.000
_cell.angle_alpha   90.00
_cell.angle_beta   90.00
_cell.angle_gamma   90.00
#
_symmetry.space_group_name_H-M   'P 1'
#
loop_
_entity.id
_entity.type
_entity.pdbx_description
1 polymer ?
#
loop_
_entity_poly.entity_id
_entity_poly.type
_entity_poly.pdbx_seq_one_letter_code
_entity_poly.pdbx_strand_id
1 'polypeptide(L)'
;MKPKLVQAASPLATIESDLDALFRDGKPIRREFGDGDRLHIDRPLPFLCVHVGSQQDAALDVVSASASYLIVANAGFAGEVARLMAKRIRDRCGAFLVLDIGELAEDRFLTEDVPFLPPFEIALAGGGTAGEKAALKRFAAAASGRDAKYRTPRVDEFNPTTRAEARLPDHLGNVARLTVRFAPIYRVPGT
;
A
#
# COMPACT_ATOMS: atom_id res chain seq x y z
N MET A 1 47.69 1.58 5.44
CA MET A 1 46.44 2.37 5.37
C MET A 1 45.28 1.40 5.20
N LYS A 2 44.43 1.22 6.23
CA LYS A 2 43.17 0.48 6.06
C LYS A 2 42.16 1.43 5.39
N PRO A 3 41.45 1.02 4.31
CA PRO A 3 40.41 1.86 3.75
C PRO A 3 39.32 2.04 4.81
N LYS A 4 38.97 3.30 5.10
CA LYS A 4 37.77 3.61 5.89
C LYS A 4 36.58 3.08 5.07
N LEU A 5 35.94 2.01 5.54
CA LEU A 5 34.59 1.70 5.10
C LEU A 5 33.74 2.92 5.42
N VAL A 6 33.35 3.67 4.38
CA VAL A 6 32.29 4.67 4.50
C VAL A 6 31.05 3.86 4.83
N GLN A 7 30.61 3.93 6.08
CA GLN A 7 29.37 3.30 6.51
C GLN A 7 28.25 3.95 5.69
N ALA A 8 27.65 3.19 4.78
CA ALA A 8 26.53 3.66 3.99
C ALA A 8 25.45 4.17 4.96
N ALA A 9 24.93 5.38 4.72
CA ALA A 9 23.84 5.92 5.52
C ALA A 9 22.67 4.94 5.51
N SER A 10 21.97 4.81 6.64
CA SER A 10 20.80 3.94 6.68
C SER A 10 19.78 4.39 5.63
N PRO A 11 19.05 3.47 4.97
CA PRO A 11 18.01 3.84 4.02
C PRO A 11 17.01 4.84 4.61
N LEU A 12 16.67 4.70 5.89
CA LEU A 12 15.75 5.59 6.59
C LEU A 12 16.28 7.02 6.76
N ALA A 13 17.57 7.19 7.13
CA ALA A 13 18.18 8.52 7.24
C ALA A 13 18.24 9.24 5.88
N THR A 14 18.45 8.45 4.82
CA THR A 14 18.44 8.96 3.45
C THR A 14 17.04 9.44 3.05
N ILE A 15 16.00 8.65 3.36
CA ILE A 15 14.60 9.05 3.13
C ILE A 15 14.26 10.33 3.92
N GLU A 16 14.72 10.45 5.17
CA GLU A 16 14.47 11.65 5.97
C GLU A 16 15.07 12.91 5.32
N SER A 17 16.31 12.83 4.83
CA SER A 17 16.94 13.93 4.08
C SER A 17 16.19 14.28 2.79
N ASP A 18 15.60 13.30 2.10
CA ASP A 18 14.81 13.58 0.91
C ASP A 18 13.49 14.24 1.21
N LEU A 19 12.85 13.86 2.32
CA LEU A 19 11.63 14.51 2.77
C LEU A 19 11.89 15.99 3.05
N ASP A 20 13.05 16.32 3.64
CA ASP A 20 13.46 17.72 3.82
C ASP A 20 13.58 18.46 2.48
N ALA A 21 14.20 17.84 1.48
CA ALA A 21 14.35 18.40 0.14
C ALA A 21 12.99 18.51 -0.59
N LEU A 22 12.11 17.52 -0.44
CA LEU A 22 10.74 17.55 -0.99
C LEU A 22 9.95 18.71 -0.40
N PHE A 23 10.00 18.92 0.91
CA PHE A 23 9.21 19.97 1.54
C PHE A 23 9.74 21.38 1.30
N ARG A 24 11.07 21.52 1.20
CA ARG A 24 11.75 22.80 0.99
C ARG A 24 11.74 23.22 -0.47
N ASP A 25 12.12 22.30 -1.36
CA ASP A 25 12.42 22.60 -2.76
C ASP A 25 11.38 22.02 -3.72
N GLY A 26 10.41 21.23 -3.23
CA GLY A 26 9.45 20.52 -4.08
C GLY A 26 10.07 19.39 -4.91
N LYS A 27 11.28 18.94 -4.56
CA LYS A 27 12.00 17.90 -5.31
C LYS A 27 11.31 16.54 -5.11
N PRO A 28 10.89 15.86 -6.19
CA PRO A 28 10.27 14.54 -6.08
C PRO A 28 11.29 13.52 -5.55
N ILE A 29 10.79 12.52 -4.83
CA ILE A 29 11.59 11.42 -4.28
C ILE A 29 11.42 10.22 -5.21
N ARG A 30 12.53 9.70 -5.73
CA ARG A 30 12.59 8.48 -6.54
C ARG A 30 13.79 7.68 -6.09
N ARG A 31 13.57 6.70 -5.21
CA ARG A 31 14.62 5.89 -4.60
C ARG A 31 14.39 4.43 -4.91
N GLU A 32 15.45 3.76 -5.31
CA GLU A 32 15.53 2.31 -5.42
C GLU A 32 16.45 1.80 -4.32
N PHE A 33 16.07 0.69 -3.69
CA PHE A 33 16.82 0.06 -2.60
C PHE A 33 17.43 -1.29 -3.00
N GLY A 34 17.15 -1.76 -4.23
CA GLY A 34 17.53 -3.09 -4.73
C GLY A 34 16.34 -4.05 -4.74
N ASP A 35 16.43 -5.14 -5.50
CA ASP A 35 15.42 -6.23 -5.51
C ASP A 35 13.97 -5.81 -5.81
N GLY A 36 13.80 -4.69 -6.53
CA GLY A 36 12.48 -4.11 -6.83
C GLY A 36 11.92 -3.19 -5.74
N ASP A 37 12.59 -3.10 -4.59
CA ASP A 37 12.23 -2.20 -3.50
C ASP A 37 12.45 -0.74 -3.92
N ARG A 38 11.43 0.10 -3.75
CA ARG A 38 11.48 1.50 -4.16
C ARG A 38 10.48 2.40 -3.42
N LEU A 39 10.86 3.65 -3.25
CA LEU A 39 10.03 4.75 -2.74
C LEU A 39 9.87 5.81 -3.83
N HIS A 40 8.63 6.16 -4.15
CA HIS A 40 8.30 7.19 -5.13
C HIS A 40 7.33 8.19 -4.52
N ILE A 41 7.65 9.48 -4.57
CA ILE A 41 6.80 10.58 -4.12
C ILE A 41 6.93 11.74 -5.08
N ASP A 42 5.90 11.98 -5.90
CA ASP A 42 5.93 13.10 -6.84
C ASP A 42 5.70 14.46 -6.15
N ARG A 43 4.91 14.48 -5.08
CA ARG A 43 4.55 15.68 -4.31
C ARG A 43 4.09 15.30 -2.89
N PRO A 44 4.13 16.22 -1.91
CA PRO A 44 3.76 15.92 -0.52
C PRO A 44 2.23 15.71 -0.38
N LEU A 45 1.78 14.48 -0.62
CA LEU A 45 0.37 14.08 -0.51
C LEU A 45 0.07 13.55 0.90
N PRO A 46 -1.16 13.72 1.41
CA PRO A 46 -1.56 13.25 2.73
C PRO A 46 -1.79 11.72 2.78
N PHE A 47 -1.11 10.95 1.92
CA PHE A 47 -1.19 9.50 1.91
C PHE A 47 0.07 8.84 1.34
N LEU A 48 0.22 7.55 1.65
CA LEU A 48 1.21 6.66 1.03
C LEU A 48 0.56 5.32 0.74
N CYS A 49 0.63 4.88 -0.52
CA CYS A 49 0.28 3.52 -0.92
C CYS A 49 1.47 2.60 -0.63
N VAL A 50 1.26 1.48 0.06
CA VAL A 50 2.33 0.57 0.44
C VAL A 50 1.99 -0.83 -0.06
N HIS A 51 2.89 -1.41 -0.84
CA HIS A 51 2.89 -2.83 -1.17
C HIS A 51 3.99 -3.51 -0.37
N VAL A 52 3.63 -4.57 0.37
CA VAL A 52 4.59 -5.43 1.06
C VAL A 52 4.61 -6.78 0.37
N GLY A 53 5.75 -7.14 -0.20
CA GLY A 53 5.92 -8.36 -0.97
C GLY A 53 6.83 -8.17 -2.17
N SER A 54 7.19 -9.29 -2.79
CA SER A 54 8.05 -9.35 -3.98
C SER A 54 7.36 -9.99 -5.18
N GLN A 55 6.07 -10.34 -5.06
CA GLN A 55 5.33 -10.94 -6.16
C GLN A 55 4.85 -9.86 -7.12
N GLN A 56 5.00 -10.13 -8.43
CA GLN A 56 4.34 -9.34 -9.44
C GLN A 56 2.85 -9.71 -9.42
N ASP A 57 2.02 -8.81 -8.90
CA ASP A 57 0.58 -9.00 -8.76
C ASP A 57 -0.20 -7.73 -9.12
N ALA A 58 -1.54 -7.83 -9.14
CA ALA A 58 -2.38 -6.68 -9.47
C ALA A 58 -2.26 -5.55 -8.42
N ALA A 59 -1.94 -5.89 -7.18
CA ALA A 59 -1.77 -4.92 -6.11
C ALA A 59 -0.52 -4.06 -6.31
N LEU A 60 0.58 -4.65 -6.79
CA LEU A 60 1.79 -3.95 -7.18
C LEU A 60 1.54 -2.96 -8.31
N ASP A 61 0.75 -3.34 -9.32
CA ASP A 61 0.36 -2.46 -10.42
C ASP A 61 -0.46 -1.26 -9.92
N VAL A 62 -1.44 -1.50 -9.03
CA VAL A 62 -2.23 -0.44 -8.39
C VAL A 62 -1.34 0.52 -7.57
N VAL A 63 -0.41 -0.03 -6.80
CA VAL A 63 0.49 0.77 -5.96
C VAL A 63 1.45 1.59 -6.81
N SER A 64 2.06 0.99 -7.84
CA SER A 64 3.02 1.69 -8.71
C SER A 64 2.39 2.74 -9.62
N ALA A 65 1.08 2.68 -9.87
CA ALA A 65 0.32 3.72 -10.56
C ALA A 65 0.00 4.94 -9.67
N SER A 66 0.30 4.89 -8.37
CA SER A 66 0.03 5.98 -7.43
C SER A 66 1.12 7.08 -7.47
N ALA A 67 0.77 8.32 -7.11
CA ALA A 67 1.75 9.43 -7.07
C ALA A 67 2.63 9.45 -5.79
N SER A 68 2.34 8.57 -4.83
CA SER A 68 3.04 8.43 -3.55
C SER A 68 2.96 6.97 -3.13
N TYR A 69 4.05 6.22 -3.30
CA TYR A 69 4.09 4.80 -2.96
C TYR A 69 5.43 4.30 -2.41
N LEU A 70 5.34 3.21 -1.66
CA LEU A 70 6.44 2.38 -1.22
C LEU A 70 6.17 0.93 -1.64
N ILE A 71 7.12 0.31 -2.31
CA ILE A 71 7.11 -1.12 -2.63
C ILE A 71 8.33 -1.70 -1.96
N VAL A 72 8.13 -2.63 -1.02
CA VAL A 72 9.25 -3.29 -0.33
C VAL A 72 8.91 -4.72 0.07
N ALA A 73 9.89 -5.62 0.04
CA ALA A 73 9.71 -6.97 0.57
C ALA A 73 9.66 -7.01 2.12
N ASN A 74 10.37 -6.08 2.78
CA ASN A 74 10.51 -6.07 4.24
C ASN A 74 9.39 -5.27 4.93
N ALA A 75 8.46 -5.99 5.58
CA ALA A 75 7.34 -5.39 6.33
C ALA A 75 7.80 -4.46 7.47
N GLY A 76 8.90 -4.79 8.15
CA GLY A 76 9.46 -3.97 9.24
C GLY A 76 9.92 -2.61 8.73
N PHE A 77 10.71 -2.61 7.65
CA PHE A 77 11.17 -1.40 6.98
C PHE A 77 9.99 -0.58 6.42
N ALA A 78 8.99 -1.25 5.83
CA ALA A 78 7.76 -0.61 5.39
C ALA A 78 7.07 0.15 6.54
N GLY A 79 6.98 -0.47 7.71
CA GLY A 79 6.42 0.15 8.91
C GLY A 79 7.24 1.34 9.42
N GLU A 80 8.58 1.29 9.33
CA GLU A 80 9.45 2.41 9.70
C GLU A 80 9.26 3.61 8.78
N VAL A 81 9.24 3.39 7.47
CA VAL A 81 9.00 4.43 6.47
C VAL A 81 7.60 5.03 6.66
N ALA A 82 6.57 4.20 6.86
CA ALA A 82 5.21 4.67 7.11
C ALA A 82 5.12 5.57 8.35
N ARG A 83 5.79 5.21 9.45
CA ARG A 83 5.84 6.02 10.68
C ARG A 83 6.59 7.34 10.47
N LEU A 84 7.73 7.31 9.77
CA LEU A 84 8.49 8.51 9.43
C LEU A 84 7.63 9.47 8.59
N MET A 85 7.02 8.95 7.53
CA MET A 85 6.14 9.70 6.64
C MET A 85 4.96 10.32 7.39
N ALA A 86 4.28 9.54 8.22
CA ALA A 86 3.18 10.04 9.03
C ALA A 86 3.61 11.14 10.00
N LYS A 87 4.80 11.03 10.61
CA LYS A 87 5.35 12.10 11.45
C LYS A 87 5.58 13.36 10.63
N ARG A 88 6.28 13.26 9.49
CA ARG A 88 6.71 14.43 8.71
C ARG A 88 5.57 15.12 7.94
N ILE A 89 4.60 14.36 7.41
CA ILE A 89 3.52 14.93 6.58
C ILE A 89 2.36 15.46 7.42
N ARG A 90 2.05 14.87 8.60
CA ARG A 90 0.98 15.37 9.47
C ARG A 90 1.22 16.81 9.91
N ASP A 91 2.47 17.17 10.18
CA ASP A 91 2.84 18.54 10.56
C ASP A 91 2.43 19.57 9.48
N ARG A 92 2.34 19.14 8.21
CA ARG A 92 1.98 20.00 7.07
C ARG A 92 0.52 19.88 6.63
N CYS A 93 -0.01 18.66 6.60
CA CYS A 93 -1.32 18.36 6.01
C CYS A 93 -2.43 18.15 7.06
N GLY A 94 -2.10 18.12 8.35
CA GLY A 94 -3.04 17.85 9.46
C GLY A 94 -3.49 16.38 9.58
N ALA A 95 -3.44 15.61 8.49
CA ALA A 95 -3.75 14.19 8.47
C ALA A 95 -2.81 13.43 7.53
N PHE A 96 -2.69 12.13 7.76
CA PHE A 96 -1.95 11.21 6.89
C PHE A 96 -2.57 9.82 6.95
N LEU A 97 -2.79 9.21 5.78
CA LEU A 97 -3.36 7.88 5.64
C LEU A 97 -2.38 6.93 4.94
N VAL A 98 -2.13 5.77 5.52
CA VAL A 98 -1.41 4.69 4.84
C VAL A 98 -2.44 3.75 4.21
N LEU A 99 -2.27 3.46 2.92
CA LEU A 99 -3.02 2.40 2.24
C LEU A 99 -2.10 1.18 2.13
N ASP A 100 -2.36 0.16 2.94
CA ASP A 100 -1.73 -1.16 2.84
C ASP A 100 -2.43 -1.93 1.73
N ILE A 101 -1.79 -2.06 0.57
CA ILE A 101 -2.40 -2.62 -0.64
C ILE A 101 -1.70 -3.93 -1.00
N GLY A 102 -2.49 -5.00 -1.11
CA GLY A 102 -2.01 -6.35 -1.42
C GLY A 102 -3.03 -7.13 -2.23
N GLU A 103 -2.70 -8.38 -2.52
CA GLU A 103 -3.56 -9.31 -3.24
C GLU A 103 -4.01 -10.45 -2.31
N LEU A 104 -5.25 -10.91 -2.49
CA LEU A 104 -5.79 -12.08 -1.82
C LEU A 104 -5.16 -13.35 -2.41
N ALA A 105 -5.07 -14.41 -1.61
CA ALA A 105 -4.55 -15.70 -2.10
C ALA A 105 -5.38 -16.30 -3.25
N GLU A 106 -6.69 -16.04 -3.27
CA GLU A 106 -7.63 -16.61 -4.25
C GLU A 106 -8.77 -15.64 -4.56
N ASP A 107 -9.40 -15.83 -5.73
CA ASP A 107 -10.64 -15.16 -6.08
C ASP A 107 -11.82 -16.07 -5.76
N ARG A 108 -12.39 -15.90 -4.57
CA ARG A 108 -13.47 -16.76 -4.05
C ARG A 108 -14.76 -16.75 -4.88
N PHE A 109 -14.95 -15.74 -5.73
CA PHE A 109 -16.14 -15.62 -6.57
C PHE A 109 -15.95 -16.25 -7.95
N LEU A 110 -14.73 -16.67 -8.28
CA LEU A 110 -14.46 -17.36 -9.53
C LEU A 110 -14.98 -18.80 -9.45
N THR A 111 -16.01 -19.10 -10.23
CA THR A 111 -16.61 -20.43 -10.37
C THR A 111 -16.51 -20.88 -11.82
N GLU A 112 -16.14 -22.14 -12.08
CA GLU A 112 -15.82 -22.64 -13.42
C GLU A 112 -17.05 -22.72 -14.36
N ASP A 113 -18.26 -22.82 -13.83
CA ASP A 113 -19.48 -23.12 -14.58
C ASP A 113 -20.56 -22.01 -14.49
N VAL A 114 -20.22 -20.78 -14.87
CA VAL A 114 -21.21 -19.68 -14.96
C VAL A 114 -21.23 -19.03 -16.35
N PRO A 115 -22.42 -18.76 -16.93
CA PRO A 115 -22.54 -18.17 -18.26
C PRO A 115 -22.25 -16.66 -18.29
N PHE A 116 -21.82 -16.08 -17.17
CA PHE A 116 -21.46 -14.67 -17.02
C PHE A 116 -20.19 -14.56 -16.17
N LEU A 117 -19.44 -13.47 -16.33
CA LEU A 117 -18.26 -13.23 -15.49
C LEU A 117 -18.71 -12.78 -14.09
N PRO A 118 -18.40 -13.54 -13.01
CA PRO A 118 -18.83 -13.18 -11.66
C PRO A 118 -18.13 -11.91 -11.18
N PRO A 119 -18.67 -11.21 -10.17
CA PRO A 119 -17.95 -10.10 -9.54
C PRO A 119 -16.61 -10.58 -8.95
N PHE A 120 -15.71 -9.66 -8.63
CA PHE A 120 -14.46 -9.97 -7.93
C PHE A 120 -14.39 -9.27 -6.58
N GLU A 121 -13.69 -9.88 -5.62
CA GLU A 121 -13.58 -9.34 -4.26
C GLU A 121 -12.57 -8.18 -4.20
N ILE A 122 -12.97 -7.12 -3.50
CA ILE A 122 -12.07 -6.14 -2.90
C ILE A 122 -12.32 -6.19 -1.39
N ALA A 123 -11.41 -6.79 -0.64
CA ALA A 123 -11.55 -6.89 0.80
C ALA A 123 -10.93 -5.67 1.48
N LEU A 124 -11.66 -5.03 2.38
CA LEU A 124 -11.23 -3.81 3.06
C LEU A 124 -11.23 -3.97 4.59
N ALA A 125 -10.21 -3.45 5.25
CA ALA A 125 -10.19 -3.25 6.69
C ALA A 125 -9.65 -1.86 7.04
N GLY A 126 -10.11 -1.30 8.14
CA GLY A 126 -9.59 -0.03 8.67
C GLY A 126 -9.50 -0.10 10.19
N GLY A 127 -8.79 0.86 10.79
CA GLY A 127 -8.75 0.99 12.24
C GLY A 127 -10.08 1.46 12.85
N GLY A 128 -10.12 1.52 14.18
CA GLY A 128 -11.33 1.79 14.95
C GLY A 128 -11.73 3.26 15.06
N THR A 129 -10.87 4.19 14.66
CA THR A 129 -11.13 5.63 14.82
C THR A 129 -12.23 6.13 13.88
N ALA A 130 -12.86 7.26 14.21
CA ALA A 130 -13.88 7.86 13.35
C ALA A 130 -13.34 8.24 11.96
N GLY A 131 -12.10 8.72 11.89
CA GLY A 131 -11.43 9.06 10.64
C GLY A 131 -11.16 7.85 9.76
N GLU A 132 -10.66 6.76 10.34
CA GLU A 132 -10.42 5.51 9.61
C GLU A 132 -11.71 4.88 9.11
N LYS A 133 -12.78 4.87 9.92
CA LYS A 133 -14.11 4.41 9.49
C LYS A 133 -14.68 5.26 8.36
N ALA A 134 -14.48 6.58 8.41
CA ALA A 134 -14.91 7.48 7.34
C ALA A 134 -14.10 7.27 6.04
N ALA A 135 -12.79 7.02 6.15
CA ALA A 135 -11.93 6.69 5.02
C ALA A 135 -12.32 5.34 4.40
N LEU A 136 -12.52 4.30 5.22
CA LEU A 136 -12.99 2.98 4.81
C LEU A 136 -14.31 3.08 4.05
N LYS A 137 -15.30 3.79 4.59
CA LYS A 137 -16.61 3.99 3.93
C LYS A 137 -16.48 4.71 2.59
N ARG A 138 -15.65 5.75 2.52
CA ARG A 138 -15.40 6.51 1.28
C ARG A 138 -14.71 5.65 0.23
N PHE A 139 -13.70 4.88 0.62
CA PHE A 139 -13.02 3.97 -0.28
C PHE A 139 -13.98 2.89 -0.79
N ALA A 140 -14.75 2.27 0.10
CA ALA A 140 -15.75 1.24 -0.27
C ALA A 140 -16.76 1.76 -1.30
N ALA A 141 -17.31 2.97 -1.08
CA ALA A 141 -18.23 3.59 -2.03
C ALA A 141 -17.57 3.89 -3.38
N ALA A 142 -16.34 4.43 -3.36
CA ALA A 142 -15.59 4.73 -4.57
C ALA A 142 -15.21 3.47 -5.36
N ALA A 143 -14.81 2.40 -4.68
CA ALA A 143 -14.46 1.12 -5.30
C ALA A 143 -15.70 0.43 -5.90
N SER A 144 -16.81 0.42 -5.17
CA SER A 144 -18.07 -0.22 -5.65
C SER A 144 -18.69 0.51 -6.84
N GLY A 145 -18.49 1.83 -6.94
CA GLY A 145 -19.03 2.64 -8.04
C GLY A 145 -18.18 2.65 -9.32
N ARG A 146 -17.11 1.85 -9.39
CA ARG A 146 -16.25 1.78 -10.58
C ARG A 146 -16.73 0.68 -11.52
N ASP A 147 -17.04 1.08 -12.75
CA ASP A 147 -17.23 0.14 -13.85
C ASP A 147 -15.87 -0.37 -14.33
N ALA A 148 -15.54 -1.62 -13.97
CA ALA A 148 -14.45 -2.34 -14.61
C ALA A 148 -15.00 -3.11 -15.81
N LYS A 149 -14.23 -3.09 -16.91
CA LYS A 149 -14.70 -3.45 -18.27
C LYS A 149 -15.35 -4.84 -18.40
N TYR A 150 -15.02 -5.77 -17.51
CA TYR A 150 -15.41 -7.18 -17.64
C TYR A 150 -16.01 -7.81 -16.37
N ARG A 151 -15.76 -7.25 -15.18
CA ARG A 151 -16.24 -7.78 -13.89
C ARG A 151 -16.54 -6.63 -12.95
N THR A 152 -17.61 -6.72 -12.17
CA THR A 152 -17.96 -5.70 -11.18
C THR A 152 -17.20 -5.95 -9.87
N PRO A 153 -16.59 -4.93 -9.25
CA PRO A 153 -16.00 -5.07 -7.92
C PRO A 153 -17.09 -5.28 -6.86
N ARG A 154 -16.89 -6.25 -5.98
CA ARG A 154 -17.68 -6.45 -4.77
C ARG A 154 -16.79 -6.16 -3.56
N VAL A 155 -17.18 -5.15 -2.80
CA VAL A 155 -16.45 -4.74 -1.60
C VAL A 155 -16.98 -5.52 -0.40
N ASP A 156 -16.09 -6.23 0.30
CA ASP A 156 -16.40 -6.98 1.51
C ASP A 156 -15.41 -6.61 2.64
N GLU A 157 -15.73 -6.99 3.88
CA GLU A 157 -14.85 -6.78 5.04
C GLU A 157 -13.67 -7.77 5.02
N PHE A 158 -12.47 -7.25 5.22
CA PHE A 158 -11.26 -8.06 5.35
C PHE A 158 -11.03 -8.46 6.81
N ASN A 159 -10.99 -9.76 7.07
CA ASN A 159 -10.59 -10.28 8.38
C ASN A 159 -9.14 -10.80 8.36
N PRO A 160 -8.18 -10.07 8.96
CA PRO A 160 -6.76 -10.42 8.92
C PRO A 160 -6.38 -11.64 9.76
N THR A 161 -7.26 -12.14 10.63
CA THR A 161 -7.00 -13.35 11.44
C THR A 161 -7.20 -14.64 10.67
N THR A 162 -7.96 -14.58 9.57
CA THR A 162 -8.34 -15.75 8.76
C THR A 162 -7.54 -15.88 7.46
N ARG A 163 -6.74 -14.86 7.09
CA ARG A 163 -6.00 -14.80 5.82
C ARG A 163 -4.53 -14.43 6.07
N ALA A 164 -3.63 -15.38 5.81
CA ALA A 164 -2.18 -15.18 5.93
C ALA A 164 -1.64 -14.55 4.64
N GLU A 165 -1.24 -13.29 4.69
CA GLU A 165 -0.78 -12.51 3.55
C GLU A 165 0.35 -11.55 3.98
N ALA A 166 1.25 -11.23 3.05
CA ALA A 166 2.23 -10.17 3.27
C ALA A 166 1.50 -8.83 3.48
N ARG A 167 1.86 -8.13 4.56
CA ARG A 167 1.18 -6.89 4.96
C ARG A 167 2.06 -6.00 5.83
N LEU A 168 1.62 -4.76 6.02
CA LEU A 168 2.24 -3.90 7.01
C LEU A 168 2.05 -4.47 8.42
N PRO A 169 3.02 -4.27 9.34
CA PRO A 169 2.88 -4.66 10.73
C PRO A 169 1.58 -4.13 11.33
N ASP A 170 0.89 -4.95 12.13
CA ASP A 170 -0.42 -4.60 12.68
C ASP A 170 -0.38 -3.36 13.59
N HIS A 171 0.75 -3.13 14.24
CA HIS A 171 0.97 -1.95 15.07
C HIS A 171 1.84 -0.90 14.34
N LEU A 172 1.18 0.10 13.74
CA LEU A 172 1.84 1.30 13.22
C LEU A 172 1.80 2.49 14.21
N GLY A 173 1.40 2.25 15.46
CA GLY A 173 1.16 3.31 16.45
C GLY A 173 -0.03 4.16 16.03
N ASN A 174 0.10 5.49 16.15
CA ASN A 174 -0.98 6.45 15.84
C ASN A 174 -1.12 6.77 14.34
N VAL A 175 -0.65 5.90 13.44
CA VAL A 175 -0.74 6.12 11.99
C VAL A 175 -2.02 5.49 11.47
N ALA A 176 -2.91 6.31 10.92
CA ALA A 176 -4.16 5.83 10.34
C ALA A 176 -3.87 4.91 9.14
N ARG A 177 -4.53 3.75 9.11
CA ARG A 177 -4.33 2.73 8.06
C ARG A 177 -5.65 2.27 7.47
N LEU A 178 -5.66 2.10 6.15
CA LEU A 178 -6.63 1.34 5.40
C LEU A 178 -5.92 0.16 4.74
N THR A 179 -6.41 -1.05 4.97
CA THR A 179 -5.97 -2.27 4.29
C THR A 179 -6.91 -2.55 3.13
N VAL A 180 -6.34 -2.77 1.95
CA VAL A 180 -7.04 -3.06 0.70
C VAL A 180 -6.45 -4.32 0.11
N ARG A 181 -7.29 -5.31 -0.19
CA ARG A 181 -6.88 -6.54 -0.85
C ARG A 181 -7.70 -6.79 -2.10
N PHE A 182 -7.03 -6.94 -3.22
CA PHE A 182 -7.67 -7.28 -4.50
C PHE A 182 -7.70 -8.79 -4.68
N ALA A 183 -8.79 -9.34 -5.21
CA ALA A 183 -8.78 -10.71 -5.70
C ALA A 183 -7.82 -10.86 -6.91
N PRO A 184 -7.13 -12.00 -7.06
CA PRO A 184 -6.22 -12.28 -8.18
C PRO A 184 -7.00 -12.59 -9.47
N ILE A 185 -7.69 -11.60 -10.03
CA ILE A 185 -8.64 -11.75 -11.15
C ILE A 185 -8.02 -12.16 -12.49
N TYR A 186 -6.69 -12.26 -12.56
CA TYR A 186 -5.92 -12.65 -13.75
C TYR A 186 -5.41 -14.10 -13.69
N ARG A 187 -5.51 -14.77 -12.53
CA ARG A 187 -5.03 -16.16 -12.37
C ARG A 187 -6.13 -17.14 -12.75
N VAL A 188 -5.73 -18.26 -13.35
CA VAL A 188 -6.63 -19.41 -13.56
C VAL A 188 -6.57 -20.26 -12.29
N PRO A 189 -7.72 -20.75 -11.76
CA PRO A 189 -7.71 -21.65 -10.61
C PRO A 189 -6.79 -22.86 -10.86
N GLY A 190 -5.94 -23.21 -9.89
CA GLY A 190 -5.13 -24.43 -9.92
C GLY A 190 -3.76 -24.36 -10.61
N THR A 191 -3.28 -23.17 -10.99
CA THR A 191 -1.90 -22.94 -11.49
C THR A 191 -1.04 -22.24 -10.46
#